data_AF-A0A370B5H7-F1
#
_entry.id   AF-A0A370B5H7-F1
#
_cell.length_a   1.000
_cell.length_b   1.000
_cell.length_c   1.000
_cell.angle_alpha   90.00
_cell.angle_beta   90.00
_cell.angle_gamma   90.00
#
_symmetry.space_group_name_H-M   'P 1'
#
loop_
_entity.id
_entity.type
_entity.pdbx_description
1 polymer ?
#
loop_
_entity_poly.entity_id
_entity_poly.type
_entity_poly.pdbx_seq_one_letter_code
_entity_poly.pdbx_strand_id
1 'polypeptide(L)'
;MGAAPVSAHGFVSVRGRGYRPEQVEREFTALSRDRDDAWERVARLTVLAKEMEAESARLAEQVAALEPQTYESLGGRARQILALATAEDESLRTEVREEAQAVVDAAQASARQLRELAREQADAVRAEADAHAERLMRAAREEAEEERTEVRREVKARRAEALDALKEVRTRTQRVIDDMEHRQGERLAQAERESAERETAMTVEHDESSAYAQVRLVEAQRLFSEAGERARHRQEDAQDTAAELMAQARVRAERVMRDTERVVREHEEAREEMRAHMAHVRSSLAALTGRAPAEG
;
A
#
# COMPACT_ATOMS: atom_id res chain seq x y z
N MET A 1 22.66 11.41 -50.69
CA MET A 1 22.19 12.78 -51.01
C MET A 1 20.89 12.65 -51.80
N GLY A 2 19.75 12.47 -51.12
CA GLY A 2 18.45 12.35 -51.79
C GLY A 2 17.87 13.74 -51.99
N ALA A 3 17.64 14.13 -53.25
CA ALA A 3 16.96 15.36 -53.58
C ALA A 3 15.54 15.33 -52.98
N ALA A 4 15.21 16.36 -52.19
CA ALA A 4 13.86 16.52 -51.66
C ALA A 4 12.89 16.75 -52.84
N PRO A 5 11.65 16.22 -52.79
CA PRO A 5 10.69 16.41 -53.86
C PRO A 5 10.41 17.91 -54.02
N VAL A 6 10.72 18.41 -55.22
CA VAL A 6 10.39 19.77 -55.66
C VAL A 6 8.88 19.80 -55.82
N SER A 7 8.22 20.74 -55.15
CA SER A 7 6.78 20.99 -55.34
C SER A 7 6.51 21.31 -56.81
N ALA A 8 5.33 20.93 -57.33
CA ALA A 8 4.88 21.27 -58.68
C ALA A 8 4.92 22.79 -58.99
N HIS A 9 5.06 23.63 -57.96
CA HIS A 9 5.16 25.09 -58.04
C HIS A 9 6.57 25.64 -57.80
N GLY A 10 7.62 24.82 -57.89
CA GLY A 10 9.01 25.28 -57.83
C GLY A 10 9.56 25.58 -56.42
N PHE A 11 8.77 25.35 -55.36
CA PHE A 11 9.24 25.49 -53.98
C PHE A 11 10.15 24.33 -53.58
N VAL A 12 11.31 24.67 -52.97
CA VAL A 12 12.25 23.68 -52.45
C VAL A 12 11.87 23.38 -51.01
N SER A 13 11.35 22.18 -50.78
CA SER A 13 11.04 21.69 -49.45
C SER A 13 12.33 21.49 -48.65
N VAL A 14 12.43 22.10 -47.47
CA VAL A 14 13.54 21.84 -46.53
C VAL A 14 13.23 20.56 -45.76
N ARG A 15 14.28 19.84 -45.36
CA ARG A 15 14.19 18.62 -44.55
C ARG A 15 13.54 18.96 -43.20
N GLY A 16 12.21 18.83 -43.15
CA GLY A 16 11.36 19.29 -42.06
C GLY A 16 10.17 20.10 -42.58
N ARG A 17 9.11 19.38 -43.02
CA ARG A 17 7.70 19.78 -43.27
C ARG A 17 7.38 21.29 -43.33
N GLY A 18 8.01 22.05 -44.23
CA GLY A 18 7.68 23.46 -44.44
C GLY A 18 8.31 24.05 -45.70
N TYR A 19 7.58 24.95 -46.33
CA TYR A 19 8.11 25.85 -47.35
C TYR A 19 9.15 26.77 -46.71
N ARG A 20 10.17 27.20 -47.45
CA ARG A 20 11.07 28.26 -46.97
C ARG A 20 10.28 29.57 -46.92
N PRO A 21 10.10 30.21 -45.75
CA PRO A 21 9.38 31.48 -45.66
C PRO A 21 9.98 32.53 -46.61
N GLU A 22 11.31 32.56 -46.72
CA GLU A 22 12.03 33.46 -47.64
C GLU A 22 11.69 33.25 -49.13
N GLN A 23 11.35 32.01 -49.55
CA GLN A 23 10.92 31.74 -50.93
C GLN A 23 9.50 32.26 -51.16
N VAL A 24 8.60 32.04 -50.20
CA VAL A 24 7.22 32.55 -50.27
C VAL A 24 7.21 34.08 -50.25
N GLU A 25 8.00 34.69 -49.35
CA GLU A 25 8.18 36.14 -49.26
C GLU A 25 8.68 36.73 -50.58
N ARG A 26 9.65 36.07 -51.23
CA ARG A 26 10.17 36.47 -52.54
C ARG A 26 9.10 36.46 -53.62
N GLU A 27 8.39 35.35 -53.76
CA GLU A 27 7.34 35.21 -54.79
C GLU A 27 6.18 36.17 -54.53
N PHE A 28 5.77 36.34 -53.26
CA PHE A 28 4.76 37.32 -52.88
C PHE A 28 5.19 38.76 -53.18
N THR A 29 6.45 39.08 -52.92
CA THR A 29 7.02 40.40 -53.24
C THR A 29 7.04 40.64 -54.75
N ALA A 30 7.41 39.63 -55.55
CA ALA A 30 7.39 39.73 -57.01
C ALA A 30 5.96 39.98 -57.53
N LEU A 31 4.99 39.17 -57.11
CA LEU A 31 3.58 39.34 -57.49
C LEU A 31 3.00 40.69 -57.03
N SER A 32 3.40 41.17 -55.86
CA SER A 32 2.96 42.47 -55.36
C SER A 32 3.52 43.62 -56.20
N ARG A 33 4.78 43.52 -56.65
CA ARG A 33 5.37 44.49 -57.59
C ARG A 33 4.67 44.46 -58.94
N ASP A 34 4.46 43.27 -59.51
CA ASP A 34 3.77 43.13 -60.80
C ASP A 34 2.35 43.72 -60.75
N ARG A 35 1.65 43.51 -59.63
CA ARG A 35 0.36 44.15 -59.36
C ARG A 35 0.52 45.67 -59.35
N ASP A 36 1.41 46.20 -58.54
CA ASP A 36 1.57 47.65 -58.37
C ASP A 36 1.97 48.33 -59.69
N ASP A 37 2.84 47.71 -60.48
CA ASP A 37 3.24 48.16 -61.82
C ASP A 37 2.05 48.17 -62.80
N ALA A 38 1.20 47.14 -62.75
CA ALA A 38 -0.02 47.08 -63.54
C ALA A 38 -1.00 48.19 -63.14
N TRP A 39 -1.18 48.44 -61.84
CA TRP A 39 -2.03 49.52 -61.34
C TRP A 39 -1.52 50.90 -61.75
N GLU A 40 -0.21 51.13 -61.69
CA GLU A 40 0.40 52.37 -62.15
C GLU A 40 0.19 52.57 -63.67
N ARG A 41 0.32 51.49 -64.46
CA ARG A 41 0.02 51.53 -65.89
C ARG A 41 -1.45 51.87 -66.17
N VAL A 42 -2.40 51.27 -65.44
CA VAL A 42 -3.82 51.62 -65.57
C VAL A 42 -4.05 53.09 -65.23
N ALA A 43 -3.43 53.61 -64.17
CA ALA A 43 -3.54 55.01 -63.79
C ALA A 43 -3.02 55.94 -64.91
N ARG A 44 -1.84 55.67 -65.46
CA ARG A 44 -1.26 56.43 -66.60
C ARG A 44 -2.16 56.41 -67.83
N LEU A 45 -2.66 55.23 -68.22
CA LEU A 45 -3.55 55.10 -69.37
C LEU A 45 -4.89 55.81 -69.17
N THR A 46 -5.40 55.81 -67.93
CA THR A 46 -6.63 56.53 -67.59
C THR A 46 -6.45 58.04 -67.70
N VAL A 47 -5.31 58.58 -67.29
CA VAL A 47 -4.99 60.00 -67.47
C VAL A 47 -4.89 60.35 -68.95
N LEU A 48 -4.12 59.57 -69.73
CA LEU A 48 -3.98 59.79 -71.17
C LEU A 48 -5.34 59.74 -71.89
N ALA A 49 -6.21 58.79 -71.54
CA ALA A 49 -7.56 58.71 -72.10
C ALA A 49 -8.36 60.00 -71.84
N LYS A 50 -8.31 60.53 -70.62
CA LYS A 50 -8.98 61.80 -70.27
C LYS A 50 -8.40 63.00 -70.98
N GLU A 51 -7.07 63.05 -71.16
CA GLU A 51 -6.40 64.11 -71.92
C GLU A 51 -6.84 64.09 -73.40
N MET A 52 -6.89 62.91 -74.01
CA MET A 52 -7.36 62.72 -75.38
C MET A 52 -8.85 63.07 -75.54
N GLU A 53 -9.70 62.70 -74.57
CA GLU A 53 -11.12 63.09 -74.54
C GLU A 53 -11.27 64.62 -74.48
N ALA A 54 -10.50 65.30 -73.63
CA ALA A 54 -10.54 66.75 -73.49
C ALA A 54 -10.04 67.45 -74.76
N GLU A 55 -8.95 66.97 -75.37
CA GLU A 55 -8.45 67.49 -76.64
C GLU A 55 -9.45 67.30 -77.77
N SER A 56 -10.06 66.11 -77.87
CA SER A 56 -11.12 65.84 -78.84
C SER A 56 -12.32 66.75 -78.66
N ALA A 57 -12.75 67.02 -77.43
CA ALA A 57 -13.84 67.94 -77.14
C ALA A 57 -13.49 69.37 -77.56
N ARG A 58 -12.26 69.82 -77.28
CA ARG A 58 -11.77 71.14 -77.70
C ARG A 58 -11.74 71.28 -79.23
N LEU A 59 -11.26 70.26 -79.94
CA LEU A 59 -11.24 70.25 -81.40
C LEU A 59 -12.66 70.27 -81.98
N ALA A 60 -13.58 69.51 -81.39
CA ALA A 60 -14.99 69.52 -81.80
C ALA A 60 -15.64 70.91 -81.62
N GLU A 61 -15.36 71.59 -80.51
CA GLU A 61 -15.82 72.97 -80.28
C GLU A 61 -15.22 73.95 -81.30
N GLN A 62 -13.93 73.84 -81.60
CA GLN A 62 -13.27 74.66 -82.63
C GLN A 62 -13.89 74.45 -84.01
N VAL A 63 -14.20 73.21 -84.38
CA VAL A 63 -14.87 72.89 -85.64
C VAL A 63 -16.31 73.41 -85.66
N ALA A 64 -17.05 73.28 -84.55
CA ALA A 64 -18.42 73.78 -84.45
C ALA A 64 -18.52 75.32 -84.52
N ALA A 65 -17.47 76.04 -84.14
CA ALA A 65 -17.39 77.49 -84.24
C ALA A 65 -17.12 78.00 -85.67
N LEU A 66 -16.74 77.13 -86.61
CA LEU A 66 -16.58 77.50 -88.02
C LEU A 66 -17.96 77.66 -88.68
N GLU A 67 -18.16 78.71 -89.47
CA GLU A 67 -19.39 78.86 -90.25
C GLU A 67 -19.57 77.68 -91.23
N PRO A 68 -20.81 77.18 -91.42
CA PRO A 68 -21.08 76.11 -92.37
C PRO A 68 -20.62 76.48 -93.78
N GLN A 69 -19.55 75.84 -94.25
CA GLN A 69 -19.03 76.02 -95.61
C GLN A 69 -19.94 75.30 -96.61
N THR A 70 -20.86 76.02 -97.23
CA THR A 70 -21.82 75.47 -98.21
C THR A 70 -21.28 75.43 -99.64
N TYR A 71 -20.17 76.14 -99.90
CA TYR A 71 -19.49 76.26 -101.21
C TYR A 71 -20.42 76.60 -102.40
N GLU A 72 -21.59 77.22 -102.14
CA GLU A 72 -22.56 77.53 -103.20
C GLU A 72 -22.00 78.52 -104.22
N SER A 73 -21.14 79.43 -103.77
CA SER A 73 -20.44 80.43 -104.60
C SER A 73 -19.44 79.84 -105.60
N LEU A 74 -19.05 78.56 -105.43
CA LEU A 74 -18.10 77.85 -106.30
C LEU A 74 -18.79 76.94 -107.34
N GLY A 75 -20.13 76.89 -107.34
CA GLY A 75 -20.94 76.19 -108.35
C GLY A 75 -21.33 74.74 -108.01
N GLY A 76 -22.10 74.10 -108.90
CA GLY A 76 -22.73 72.79 -108.66
C GLY A 76 -21.75 71.64 -108.39
N ARG A 77 -20.57 71.65 -109.02
CA ARG A 77 -19.54 70.61 -108.83
C ARG A 77 -18.91 70.66 -107.43
N ALA A 78 -18.74 71.85 -106.86
CA ALA A 78 -18.22 72.01 -105.49
C ALA A 78 -19.19 71.46 -104.45
N ARG A 79 -20.51 71.69 -104.62
CA ARG A 79 -21.55 71.09 -103.77
C ARG A 79 -21.59 69.56 -103.81
N GLN A 80 -21.38 68.96 -104.97
CA GLN A 80 -21.31 67.50 -105.10
C GLN A 80 -20.10 66.91 -104.38
N ILE A 81 -18.94 67.58 -104.47
CA ILE A 81 -17.73 67.17 -103.74
C ILE A 81 -17.97 67.29 -102.23
N LEU A 82 -18.57 68.38 -101.75
CA LEU A 82 -18.93 68.54 -100.34
C LEU A 82 -19.87 67.42 -99.88
N ALA A 83 -20.94 67.13 -100.63
CA ALA A 83 -21.89 66.09 -100.27
C ALA A 83 -21.23 64.70 -100.18
N LEU A 84 -20.33 64.38 -101.11
CA LEU A 84 -19.55 63.14 -101.09
C LEU A 84 -18.61 63.09 -99.87
N ALA A 85 -17.91 64.19 -99.58
CA ALA A 85 -17.01 64.27 -98.43
C ALA A 85 -17.75 64.13 -97.09
N THR A 86 -18.96 64.69 -96.96
CA THR A 86 -19.79 64.52 -95.76
C THR A 86 -20.29 63.08 -95.60
N ALA A 87 -20.71 62.44 -96.71
CA ALA A 87 -21.11 61.03 -96.67
C ALA A 87 -19.94 60.11 -96.29
N GLU A 88 -18.73 60.40 -96.80
CA GLU A 88 -17.51 59.68 -96.45
C GLU A 88 -17.12 59.89 -94.98
N ASP A 89 -17.21 61.12 -94.45
CA ASP A 89 -16.96 61.42 -93.03
C ASP A 89 -17.94 60.69 -92.11
N GLU A 90 -19.22 60.61 -92.47
CA GLU A 90 -20.22 59.85 -91.71
C GLU A 90 -19.94 58.35 -91.73
N SER A 91 -19.56 57.78 -92.89
CA SER A 91 -19.16 56.38 -93.02
C SER A 91 -17.93 56.10 -92.16
N LEU A 92 -16.87 56.91 -92.32
CA LEU A 92 -15.62 56.74 -91.59
C LEU A 92 -15.83 56.85 -90.06
N ARG A 93 -16.65 57.81 -89.59
CA ARG A 93 -16.97 57.93 -88.16
C ARG A 93 -17.74 56.74 -87.62
N THR A 94 -18.59 56.13 -88.44
CA THR A 94 -19.33 54.93 -88.04
C THR A 94 -18.39 53.74 -87.95
N GLU A 95 -17.55 53.52 -88.97
CA GLU A 95 -16.53 52.47 -89.00
C GLU A 95 -15.56 52.59 -87.81
N VAL A 96 -15.01 53.79 -87.55
CA VAL A 96 -14.09 54.03 -86.43
C VAL A 96 -14.76 53.76 -85.08
N ARG A 97 -16.04 54.11 -84.90
CA ARG A 97 -16.77 53.80 -83.65
C ARG A 97 -16.99 52.31 -83.48
N GLU A 98 -17.35 51.59 -84.54
CA GLU A 98 -17.54 50.15 -84.51
C GLU A 98 -16.21 49.42 -84.22
N GLU A 99 -15.11 49.83 -84.85
CA GLU A 99 -13.77 49.30 -84.58
C GLU A 99 -13.33 49.59 -83.14
N ALA A 100 -13.51 50.82 -82.64
CA ALA A 100 -13.17 51.18 -81.26
C ALA A 100 -13.98 50.35 -80.25
N GLN A 101 -15.28 50.17 -80.50
CA GLN A 101 -16.14 49.34 -79.65
C GLN A 101 -15.68 47.87 -79.69
N ALA A 102 -15.34 47.33 -80.86
CA ALA A 102 -14.83 45.97 -81.00
C ALA A 102 -13.53 45.74 -80.22
N VAL A 103 -12.61 46.72 -80.21
CA VAL A 103 -11.37 46.66 -79.41
C VAL A 103 -11.68 46.64 -77.92
N VAL A 104 -12.61 47.48 -77.45
CA VAL A 104 -13.03 47.52 -76.04
C VAL A 104 -13.67 46.18 -75.63
N ASP A 105 -14.57 45.66 -76.45
CA ASP A 105 -15.27 44.40 -76.17
C ASP A 105 -14.31 43.20 -76.14
N ALA A 106 -13.34 43.16 -77.06
CA ALA A 106 -12.28 42.15 -77.07
C ALA A 106 -11.40 42.24 -75.81
N ALA A 107 -10.98 43.45 -75.41
CA ALA A 107 -10.21 43.66 -74.19
C ALA A 107 -10.98 43.24 -72.94
N GLN A 108 -12.27 43.57 -72.85
CA GLN A 108 -13.13 43.15 -71.74
C GLN A 108 -13.33 41.63 -71.70
N ALA A 109 -13.50 40.98 -72.85
CA ALA A 109 -13.62 39.52 -72.94
C ALA A 109 -12.34 38.83 -72.46
N SER A 110 -11.17 39.30 -72.92
CA SER A 110 -9.87 38.81 -72.47
C SER A 110 -9.66 39.01 -70.96
N ALA A 111 -10.03 40.17 -70.43
CA ALA A 111 -9.94 40.45 -68.99
C ALA A 111 -10.84 39.54 -68.15
N ARG A 112 -12.06 39.22 -68.63
CA ARG A 112 -12.96 38.26 -67.96
C ARG A 112 -12.37 36.85 -67.97
N GLN A 113 -11.85 36.40 -69.11
CA GLN A 113 -11.20 35.09 -69.23
C GLN A 113 -9.99 34.95 -68.30
N LEU A 114 -9.13 35.97 -68.27
CA LEU A 114 -7.95 35.96 -67.39
C LEU A 114 -8.34 35.91 -65.91
N ARG A 115 -9.39 36.65 -65.50
CA ARG A 115 -9.89 36.62 -64.12
C ARG A 115 -10.46 35.26 -63.75
N GLU A 116 -11.19 34.62 -64.64
CA GLU A 116 -11.74 33.29 -64.39
C GLU A 116 -10.63 32.25 -64.26
N LEU A 117 -9.67 32.24 -65.19
CA LEU A 117 -8.50 31.35 -65.11
C LEU A 117 -7.69 31.55 -63.83
N ALA A 118 -7.46 32.80 -63.42
CA ALA A 118 -6.77 33.12 -62.17
C ALA A 118 -7.55 32.62 -60.95
N ARG A 119 -8.89 32.71 -60.98
CA ARG A 119 -9.77 32.22 -59.91
C ARG A 119 -9.74 30.70 -59.83
N GLU A 120 -9.91 30.01 -60.96
CA GLU A 120 -9.85 28.55 -61.04
C GLU A 120 -8.50 28.01 -60.51
N GLN A 121 -7.39 28.65 -60.89
CA GLN A 121 -6.07 28.28 -60.38
C GLN A 121 -5.94 28.52 -58.88
N ALA A 122 -6.41 29.66 -58.37
CA ALA A 122 -6.38 29.96 -56.94
C ALA A 122 -7.22 28.96 -56.13
N ASP A 123 -8.40 28.60 -56.63
CA ASP A 123 -9.29 27.64 -55.98
C ASP A 123 -8.71 26.21 -56.05
N ALA A 124 -8.04 25.83 -57.14
CA ALA A 124 -7.33 24.56 -57.24
C ALA A 124 -6.17 24.46 -56.24
N VAL A 125 -5.35 25.51 -56.11
CA VAL A 125 -4.25 25.56 -55.13
C VAL A 125 -4.78 25.47 -53.70
N ARG A 126 -5.89 26.17 -53.39
CA ARG A 126 -6.54 26.09 -52.07
C ARG A 126 -7.04 24.68 -51.79
N ALA A 127 -7.76 24.06 -52.74
CA ALA A 127 -8.29 22.72 -52.57
C ALA A 127 -7.17 21.68 -52.37
N GLU A 128 -6.04 21.81 -53.08
CA GLU A 128 -4.88 20.94 -52.88
C GLU A 128 -4.26 21.14 -51.49
N ALA A 129 -4.10 22.38 -51.05
CA ALA A 129 -3.56 22.71 -49.73
C ALA A 129 -4.47 22.17 -48.60
N ASP A 130 -5.78 22.35 -48.71
CA ASP A 130 -6.76 21.83 -47.75
C ASP A 130 -6.72 20.30 -47.70
N ALA A 131 -6.74 19.64 -48.87
CA ALA A 131 -6.64 18.18 -48.94
C ALA A 131 -5.32 17.67 -48.35
N HIS A 132 -4.20 18.40 -48.54
CA HIS A 132 -2.93 18.06 -47.93
C HIS A 132 -2.95 18.21 -46.40
N ALA A 133 -3.50 19.32 -45.91
CA ALA A 133 -3.66 19.55 -44.47
C ALA A 133 -4.54 18.48 -43.81
N GLU A 134 -5.65 18.09 -44.44
CA GLU A 134 -6.51 17.01 -43.96
C GLU A 134 -5.77 15.66 -43.90
N ARG A 135 -4.99 15.32 -44.94
CA ARG A 135 -4.18 14.09 -44.95
C ARG A 135 -3.15 14.09 -43.82
N LEU A 136 -2.45 15.21 -43.60
CA LEU A 136 -1.48 15.35 -42.51
C LEU A 136 -2.15 15.21 -41.14
N MET A 137 -3.29 15.87 -40.92
CA MET A 137 -4.02 15.81 -39.67
C MET A 137 -4.58 14.41 -39.39
N ARG A 138 -5.04 13.70 -40.43
CA ARG A 138 -5.47 12.30 -40.32
C ARG A 138 -4.31 11.39 -39.93
N ALA A 139 -3.19 11.47 -40.64
CA ALA A 139 -2.00 10.67 -40.34
C ALA A 139 -1.48 10.93 -38.91
N ALA A 140 -1.43 12.19 -38.47
CA ALA A 140 -1.00 12.54 -37.12
C ALA A 140 -1.96 11.99 -36.03
N ARG A 141 -3.27 11.96 -36.31
CA ARG A 141 -4.26 11.35 -35.38
C ARG A 141 -4.12 9.84 -35.33
N GLU A 142 -3.92 9.19 -36.48
CA GLU A 142 -3.70 7.74 -36.56
C GLU A 142 -2.43 7.35 -35.80
N GLU A 143 -1.31 8.04 -36.01
CA GLU A 143 -0.04 7.82 -35.30
C GLU A 143 -0.21 8.01 -33.77
N ALA A 144 -0.88 9.07 -33.33
CA ALA A 144 -1.14 9.30 -31.92
C ALA A 144 -2.05 8.23 -31.28
N GLU A 145 -3.04 7.71 -32.03
CA GLU A 145 -3.92 6.64 -31.57
C GLU A 145 -3.20 5.29 -31.49
N GLU A 146 -2.31 5.01 -32.43
CA GLU A 146 -1.43 3.84 -32.41
C GLU A 146 -0.51 3.87 -31.19
N GLU A 147 0.21 4.97 -30.98
CA GLU A 147 1.09 5.17 -29.81
C GLU A 147 0.31 5.02 -28.50
N ARG A 148 -0.86 5.65 -28.40
CA ARG A 148 -1.72 5.54 -27.20
C ARG A 148 -2.14 4.10 -26.95
N THR A 149 -2.45 3.35 -28.01
CA THR A 149 -2.88 1.95 -27.89
C THR A 149 -1.71 1.06 -27.49
N GLU A 150 -0.51 1.28 -28.04
CA GLU A 150 0.72 0.59 -27.65
C GLU A 150 1.05 0.83 -26.18
N VAL A 151 1.12 2.09 -25.74
CA VAL A 151 1.40 2.46 -24.34
C VAL A 151 0.38 1.82 -23.40
N ARG A 152 -0.92 1.82 -23.74
CA ARG A 152 -1.95 1.16 -22.94
C ARG A 152 -1.72 -0.35 -22.83
N ARG A 153 -1.31 -1.02 -23.91
CA ARG A 153 -0.98 -2.46 -23.89
C ARG A 153 0.22 -2.71 -23.00
N GLU A 154 1.29 -1.93 -23.12
CA GLU A 154 2.48 -2.06 -22.28
C GLU A 154 2.16 -1.85 -20.79
N VAL A 155 1.43 -0.79 -20.45
CA VAL A 155 1.03 -0.50 -19.07
C VAL A 155 0.20 -1.66 -18.50
N LYS A 156 -0.71 -2.23 -19.29
CA LYS A 156 -1.50 -3.40 -18.88
C LYS A 156 -0.62 -4.63 -18.65
N ALA A 157 0.35 -4.88 -19.54
CA ALA A 157 1.28 -5.99 -19.41
C ALA A 157 2.16 -5.85 -18.16
N ARG A 158 2.82 -4.69 -17.98
CA ARG A 158 3.64 -4.39 -16.78
C ARG A 158 2.82 -4.51 -15.49
N ARG A 159 1.55 -4.06 -15.50
CA ARG A 159 0.66 -4.22 -14.35
C ARG A 159 0.34 -5.68 -14.07
N ALA A 160 0.11 -6.49 -15.10
CA ALA A 160 -0.14 -7.92 -14.93
C ALA A 160 1.10 -8.64 -14.34
N GLU A 161 2.28 -8.39 -14.90
CA GLU A 161 3.55 -8.91 -14.40
C GLU A 161 3.79 -8.53 -12.93
N ALA A 162 3.57 -7.26 -12.57
CA ALA A 162 3.72 -6.81 -11.19
C ALA A 162 2.73 -7.49 -10.23
N LEU A 163 1.48 -7.71 -10.66
CA LEU A 163 0.47 -8.41 -9.87
C LEU A 163 0.79 -9.90 -9.70
N ASP A 164 1.32 -10.54 -10.74
CA ASP A 164 1.70 -11.95 -10.67
C ASP A 164 2.94 -12.16 -9.79
N ALA A 165 3.93 -11.27 -9.88
CA ALA A 165 5.07 -11.25 -8.94
C ALA A 165 4.60 -11.07 -7.48
N LEU A 166 3.63 -10.18 -7.24
CA LEU A 166 3.06 -9.99 -5.90
C LEU A 166 2.34 -11.24 -5.39
N LYS A 167 1.57 -11.92 -6.26
CA LYS A 167 0.92 -13.20 -5.91
C LYS A 167 1.94 -14.26 -5.57
N GLU A 168 3.01 -14.39 -6.36
CA GLU A 168 4.08 -15.36 -6.10
C GLU A 168 4.73 -15.10 -4.74
N VAL A 169 5.09 -13.85 -4.45
CA VAL A 169 5.65 -13.46 -3.15
C VAL A 169 4.68 -13.82 -2.03
N ARG A 170 3.39 -13.50 -2.17
CA ARG A 170 2.37 -13.85 -1.16
C ARG A 170 2.29 -15.35 -0.94
N THR A 171 2.23 -16.15 -2.00
CA THR A 171 2.18 -17.61 -1.89
C THR A 171 3.45 -18.16 -1.24
N ARG A 172 4.63 -17.65 -1.60
CA ARG A 172 5.90 -18.07 -0.99
C ARG A 172 5.94 -17.72 0.50
N THR A 173 5.52 -16.52 0.87
CA THR A 173 5.46 -16.10 2.28
C THR A 173 4.48 -16.96 3.07
N GLN A 174 3.31 -17.28 2.51
CA GLN A 174 2.35 -18.17 3.15
C GLN A 174 2.97 -19.56 3.40
N ARG A 175 3.64 -20.15 2.40
CA ARG A 175 4.33 -21.44 2.60
C ARG A 175 5.37 -21.40 3.72
N VAL A 176 6.11 -20.30 3.84
CA VAL A 176 7.09 -20.12 4.92
C VAL A 176 6.39 -20.05 6.28
N ILE A 177 5.27 -19.34 6.37
CA ILE A 177 4.45 -19.28 7.60
C ILE A 177 3.93 -20.68 7.95
N ASP A 178 3.35 -21.40 6.99
CA ASP A 178 2.80 -22.74 7.20
C ASP A 178 3.90 -23.73 7.67
N ASP A 179 5.10 -23.67 7.08
CA ASP A 179 6.25 -24.48 7.51
C ASP A 179 6.75 -24.10 8.91
N MET A 180 6.75 -22.80 9.26
CA MET A 180 7.08 -22.35 10.61
C MET A 180 6.07 -22.84 11.65
N GLU A 181 4.77 -22.74 11.35
CA GLU A 181 3.68 -23.23 12.21
C GLU A 181 3.77 -24.74 12.38
N HIS A 182 4.05 -25.48 11.29
CA HIS A 182 4.22 -26.93 11.34
C HIS A 182 5.38 -27.33 12.26
N ARG A 183 6.57 -26.75 12.06
CA ARG A 183 7.75 -27.03 12.92
C ARG A 183 7.51 -26.63 14.38
N GLN A 184 6.80 -25.53 14.62
CA GLN A 184 6.43 -25.14 15.98
C GLN A 184 5.48 -26.18 16.60
N GLY A 185 4.49 -26.65 15.84
CA GLY A 185 3.58 -27.72 16.26
C GLY A 185 4.32 -29.02 16.59
N GLU A 186 5.27 -29.44 15.75
CA GLU A 186 6.11 -30.62 16.02
C GLU A 186 6.92 -30.48 17.30
N ARG A 187 7.53 -29.30 17.53
CA ARG A 187 8.29 -29.02 18.76
C ARG A 187 7.41 -29.03 20.00
N LEU A 188 6.20 -28.47 19.92
CA LEU A 188 5.23 -28.51 21.02
C LEU A 188 4.79 -29.95 21.30
N ALA A 189 4.43 -30.72 20.27
CA ALA A 189 4.05 -32.12 20.42
C ALA A 189 5.19 -32.99 20.97
N GLN A 190 6.45 -32.67 20.65
CA GLN A 190 7.61 -33.31 21.28
C GLN A 190 7.73 -32.92 22.76
N ALA A 191 7.65 -31.63 23.08
CA ALA A 191 7.75 -31.16 24.47
C ALA A 191 6.62 -31.71 25.35
N GLU A 192 5.41 -31.83 24.81
CA GLU A 192 4.26 -32.46 25.48
C GLU A 192 4.50 -33.93 25.76
N ARG A 193 5.05 -34.69 24.78
CA ARG A 193 5.43 -36.09 24.98
C ARG A 193 6.50 -36.25 26.05
N GLU A 194 7.57 -35.46 25.98
CA GLU A 194 8.63 -35.48 27.00
C GLU A 194 8.09 -35.12 28.39
N SER A 195 7.16 -34.16 28.48
CA SER A 195 6.52 -33.79 29.74
C SER A 195 5.65 -34.93 30.28
N ALA A 196 4.85 -35.57 29.44
CA ALA A 196 4.02 -36.72 29.83
C ALA A 196 4.87 -37.93 30.26
N GLU A 197 5.99 -38.18 29.58
CA GLU A 197 6.96 -39.22 29.98
C GLU A 197 7.60 -38.89 31.34
N ARG A 198 7.97 -37.64 31.61
CA ARG A 198 8.48 -37.22 32.92
C ARG A 198 7.42 -37.33 34.02
N GLU A 199 6.18 -36.96 33.72
CA GLU A 199 5.07 -37.06 34.68
C GLU A 199 4.76 -38.52 35.04
N THR A 200 4.75 -39.41 34.04
CA THR A 200 4.57 -40.85 34.29
C THR A 200 5.75 -41.43 35.09
N ALA A 201 6.99 -41.09 34.76
CA ALA A 201 8.17 -41.50 35.53
C ALA A 201 8.13 -41.00 36.99
N MET A 202 7.80 -39.72 37.21
CA MET A 202 7.63 -39.16 38.55
C MET A 202 6.51 -39.84 39.33
N THR A 203 5.41 -40.20 38.66
CA THR A 203 4.31 -40.93 39.30
C THR A 203 4.76 -42.32 39.74
N VAL A 204 5.51 -43.05 38.89
CA VAL A 204 6.08 -44.36 39.24
C VAL A 204 7.05 -44.25 40.42
N GLU A 205 8.00 -43.32 40.40
CA GLU A 205 8.93 -43.11 41.52
C GLU A 205 8.19 -42.75 42.82
N HIS A 206 7.16 -41.90 42.72
CA HIS A 206 6.32 -41.53 43.86
C HIS A 206 5.56 -42.73 44.44
N ASP A 207 4.97 -43.57 43.59
CA ASP A 207 4.25 -44.77 44.00
C ASP A 207 5.20 -45.79 44.64
N GLU A 208 6.38 -46.02 44.08
CA GLU A 208 7.42 -46.89 44.64
C GLU A 208 7.91 -46.39 46.01
N SER A 209 8.23 -45.09 46.13
CA SER A 209 8.65 -44.50 47.40
C SER A 209 7.52 -44.52 48.44
N SER A 210 6.28 -44.30 48.01
CA SER A 210 5.10 -44.35 48.89
C SER A 210 4.83 -45.77 49.38
N ALA A 211 4.94 -46.78 48.50
CA ALA A 211 4.82 -48.18 48.87
C ALA A 211 5.92 -48.60 49.85
N TYR A 212 7.18 -48.19 49.60
CA TYR A 212 8.29 -48.43 50.52
C TYR A 212 8.04 -47.78 51.89
N ALA A 213 7.62 -46.51 51.91
CA ALA A 213 7.30 -45.80 53.15
C ALA A 213 6.15 -46.47 53.93
N GLN A 214 5.11 -46.96 53.23
CA GLN A 214 4.02 -47.72 53.85
C GLN A 214 4.52 -49.03 54.46
N VAL A 215 5.36 -49.79 53.77
CA VAL A 215 5.97 -51.02 54.33
C VAL A 215 6.78 -50.70 55.59
N ARG A 216 7.62 -49.65 55.55
CA ARG A 216 8.39 -49.22 56.73
C ARG A 216 7.50 -48.73 57.87
N LEU A 217 6.38 -48.09 57.57
CA LEU A 217 5.40 -47.66 58.58
C LEU A 217 4.74 -48.86 59.25
N VAL A 218 4.30 -49.86 58.48
CA VAL A 218 3.71 -51.10 59.03
C VAL A 218 4.73 -51.86 59.88
N GLU A 219 5.99 -51.95 59.44
CA GLU A 219 7.06 -52.55 60.22
C GLU A 219 7.32 -51.77 61.53
N ALA A 220 7.40 -50.44 61.47
CA ALA A 220 7.56 -49.60 62.65
C ALA A 220 6.39 -49.72 63.61
N GLN A 221 5.14 -49.79 63.12
CA GLN A 221 3.95 -50.04 63.92
C GLN A 221 3.99 -51.41 64.59
N ARG A 222 4.44 -52.46 63.89
CA ARG A 222 4.63 -53.79 64.47
C ARG A 222 5.67 -53.78 65.58
N LEU A 223 6.85 -53.19 65.32
CA LEU A 223 7.91 -53.07 66.32
C LEU A 223 7.47 -52.23 67.53
N PHE A 224 6.70 -51.17 67.31
CA PHE A 224 6.12 -50.35 68.38
C PHE A 224 5.12 -51.16 69.21
N SER A 225 4.23 -51.92 68.58
CA SER A 225 3.29 -52.82 69.25
C SER A 225 4.03 -53.89 70.08
N GLU A 226 5.00 -54.58 69.48
CA GLU A 226 5.84 -55.57 70.19
C GLU A 226 6.61 -54.94 71.36
N ALA A 227 7.18 -53.75 71.19
CA ALA A 227 7.85 -53.03 72.26
C ALA A 227 6.87 -52.62 73.37
N GLY A 228 5.65 -52.21 73.00
CA GLY A 228 4.54 -51.92 73.91
C GLY A 228 4.15 -53.14 74.73
N GLU A 229 3.94 -54.30 74.10
CA GLU A 229 3.63 -55.56 74.81
C GLU A 229 4.80 -56.01 75.71
N ARG A 230 6.06 -55.93 75.25
CA ARG A 230 7.23 -56.20 76.12
C ARG A 230 7.33 -55.22 77.29
N ALA A 231 6.91 -53.97 77.13
CA ALA A 231 6.89 -52.99 78.20
C ALA A 231 5.77 -53.30 79.20
N ARG A 232 4.59 -53.72 78.72
CA ARG A 232 3.48 -54.20 79.56
C ARG A 232 3.88 -55.44 80.35
N HIS A 233 4.42 -56.47 79.70
CA HIS A 233 4.89 -57.67 80.41
C HIS A 233 5.97 -57.36 81.43
N ARG A 234 6.96 -56.51 81.10
CA ARG A 234 7.96 -56.07 82.10
C ARG A 234 7.32 -55.30 83.27
N GLN A 235 6.26 -54.54 83.01
CA GLN A 235 5.52 -53.82 84.05
C GLN A 235 4.69 -54.80 84.90
N GLU A 236 4.04 -55.79 84.29
CA GLU A 236 3.33 -56.88 84.98
C GLU A 236 4.29 -57.72 85.83
N ASP A 237 5.41 -58.18 85.26
CA ASP A 237 6.47 -58.91 85.98
C ASP A 237 7.01 -58.10 87.16
N ALA A 238 7.21 -56.79 86.97
CA ALA A 238 7.64 -55.89 88.04
C ALA A 238 6.56 -55.72 89.12
N GLN A 239 5.28 -55.70 88.75
CA GLN A 239 4.15 -55.66 89.69
C GLN A 239 4.02 -56.98 90.46
N ASP A 240 4.17 -58.12 89.80
CA ASP A 240 4.15 -59.44 90.42
C ASP A 240 5.35 -59.61 91.37
N THR A 241 6.55 -59.22 90.93
CA THR A 241 7.74 -59.21 91.79
C THR A 241 7.57 -58.27 92.98
N ALA A 242 6.95 -57.09 92.78
CA ALA A 242 6.64 -56.17 93.87
C ALA A 242 5.60 -56.76 94.83
N ALA A 243 4.57 -57.44 94.33
CA ALA A 243 3.58 -58.15 95.14
C ALA A 243 4.21 -59.30 95.92
N GLU A 244 5.11 -60.06 95.31
CA GLU A 244 5.87 -61.13 95.95
C GLU A 244 6.80 -60.58 97.04
N LEU A 245 7.56 -59.52 96.77
CA LEU A 245 8.40 -58.82 97.76
C LEU A 245 7.56 -58.28 98.92
N MET A 246 6.37 -57.73 98.64
CA MET A 246 5.44 -57.27 99.67
C MET A 246 4.89 -58.45 100.50
N ALA A 247 4.60 -59.59 99.88
CA ALA A 247 4.19 -60.80 100.58
C ALA A 247 5.32 -61.37 101.46
N GLN A 248 6.54 -61.45 100.93
CA GLN A 248 7.74 -61.85 101.69
C GLN A 248 8.02 -60.87 102.84
N ALA A 249 7.87 -59.56 102.61
CA ALA A 249 7.98 -58.53 103.64
C ALA A 249 6.90 -58.69 104.72
N ARG A 250 5.66 -59.04 104.36
CA ARG A 250 4.59 -59.37 105.31
C ARG A 250 4.91 -60.62 106.12
N VAL A 251 5.36 -61.71 105.48
CA VAL A 251 5.79 -62.93 106.19
C VAL A 251 6.95 -62.63 107.14
N ARG A 252 7.91 -61.79 106.71
CA ARG A 252 9.04 -61.37 107.55
C ARG A 252 8.59 -60.44 108.67
N ALA A 253 7.65 -59.53 108.42
CA ALA A 253 7.03 -58.68 109.44
C ALA A 253 6.24 -59.51 110.46
N GLU A 254 5.46 -60.50 110.03
CA GLU A 254 4.77 -61.45 110.90
C GLU A 254 5.75 -62.30 111.71
N ARG A 255 6.87 -62.71 111.12
CA ARG A 255 7.94 -63.42 111.84
C ARG A 255 8.59 -62.54 112.89
N VAL A 256 8.91 -61.29 112.54
CA VAL A 256 9.42 -60.29 113.49
C VAL A 256 8.38 -60.03 114.58
N MET A 257 7.09 -59.91 114.26
CA MET A 257 6.03 -59.75 115.25
C MET A 257 5.98 -60.95 116.20
N ARG A 258 5.96 -62.19 115.69
CA ARG A 258 6.01 -63.41 116.51
C ARG A 258 7.27 -63.51 117.36
N ASP A 259 8.43 -63.11 116.80
CA ASP A 259 9.69 -63.08 117.52
C ASP A 259 9.67 -61.99 118.61
N THR A 260 9.08 -60.82 118.35
CA THR A 260 8.87 -59.77 119.36
C THR A 260 7.83 -60.16 120.41
N GLU A 261 6.77 -60.88 120.05
CA GLU A 261 5.79 -61.43 120.99
C GLU A 261 6.43 -62.49 121.88
N ARG A 262 7.32 -63.32 121.32
CA ARG A 262 8.13 -64.28 122.10
C ARG A 262 9.07 -63.57 123.05
N VAL A 263 9.80 -62.55 122.58
CA VAL A 263 10.71 -61.75 123.43
C VAL A 263 9.94 -60.98 124.51
N VAL A 264 8.74 -60.48 124.21
CA VAL A 264 7.85 -59.85 125.20
C VAL A 264 7.37 -60.89 126.21
N ARG A 265 6.99 -62.11 125.79
CA ARG A 265 6.66 -63.21 126.71
C ARG A 265 7.83 -63.61 127.59
N GLU A 266 9.02 -63.77 127.03
CA GLU A 266 10.25 -64.09 127.78
C GLU A 266 10.58 -62.96 128.78
N HIS A 267 10.34 -61.69 128.41
CA HIS A 267 10.50 -60.56 129.33
C HIS A 267 9.38 -60.42 130.37
N GLU A 268 8.15 -60.83 130.07
CA GLU A 268 7.06 -60.96 131.05
C GLU A 268 7.34 -62.09 132.05
N GLU A 269 7.79 -63.25 131.57
CA GLU A 269 8.22 -64.39 132.39
C GLU A 269 9.42 -64.01 133.28
N ALA A 270 10.42 -63.29 132.76
CA ALA A 270 11.52 -62.75 133.56
C ALA A 270 11.06 -61.69 134.58
N ARG A 271 10.01 -60.91 134.28
CA ARG A 271 9.40 -59.97 135.23
C ARG A 271 8.62 -60.69 136.32
N GLU A 272 7.95 -61.79 136.01
CA GLU A 272 7.25 -62.61 136.99
C GLU A 272 8.23 -63.40 137.87
N GLU A 273 9.30 -63.96 137.31
CA GLU A 273 10.39 -64.56 138.09
C GLU A 273 11.07 -63.54 139.01
N MET A 274 11.34 -62.32 138.54
CA MET A 274 11.95 -61.26 139.36
C MET A 274 10.99 -60.71 140.43
N ARG A 275 9.67 -60.70 140.18
CA ARG A 275 8.64 -60.44 141.21
C ARG A 275 8.53 -61.57 142.22
N ALA A 276 8.64 -62.83 141.79
CA ALA A 276 8.68 -64.00 142.68
C ALA A 276 9.96 -64.00 143.54
N HIS A 277 11.10 -63.61 142.97
CA HIS A 277 12.37 -63.45 143.70
C HIS A 277 12.32 -62.28 144.69
N MET A 278 11.69 -61.15 144.34
CA MET A 278 11.47 -60.03 145.27
C MET A 278 10.42 -60.32 146.34
N ALA A 279 9.43 -61.19 146.08
CA ALA A 279 8.53 -61.72 147.09
C ALA A 279 9.23 -62.69 148.05
N HIS A 280 10.15 -63.51 147.54
CA HIS A 280 10.97 -64.42 148.34
C HIS A 280 12.00 -63.68 149.21
N VAL A 281 12.66 -62.64 148.68
CA VAL A 281 13.57 -61.77 149.45
C VAL A 281 12.80 -60.94 150.49
N ARG A 282 11.58 -60.47 150.19
CA ARG A 282 10.70 -59.84 151.21
C ARG A 282 10.28 -60.83 152.30
N SER A 283 10.01 -62.08 151.96
CA SER A 283 9.69 -63.14 152.93
C SER A 283 10.89 -63.55 153.78
N SER A 284 12.12 -63.51 153.23
CA SER A 284 13.36 -63.87 153.95
C SER A 284 13.95 -62.72 154.78
N LEU A 285 13.74 -61.45 154.42
CA LEU A 285 14.08 -60.29 155.26
C LEU A 285 13.07 -60.07 156.41
N ALA A 286 11.81 -60.52 156.26
CA ALA A 286 10.83 -60.55 157.35
C ALA A 286 11.14 -61.58 158.46
N ALA A 287 12.03 -62.56 158.19
CA ALA A 287 12.42 -63.59 159.15
C ALA A 287 13.68 -63.25 159.98
N LEU A 288 14.39 -62.15 159.67
CA LEU A 288 15.60 -61.72 160.40
C LEU A 288 15.51 -60.33 161.04
N THR A 289 14.40 -59.60 160.85
CA THR A 289 14.09 -58.38 161.62
C THR A 289 12.59 -58.28 161.85
N GLY A 290 12.14 -58.60 163.07
CA GLY A 290 10.72 -58.51 163.42
C GLY A 290 10.17 -57.08 163.34
N ARG A 291 9.37 -56.81 162.29
CA ARG A 291 8.18 -55.95 162.33
C ARG A 291 7.33 -56.14 161.06
N ALA A 292 6.04 -56.39 161.26
CA ALA A 292 5.00 -56.53 160.23
C ALA A 292 4.32 -55.17 159.92
N PRO A 293 3.30 -55.06 159.06
CA PRO A 293 3.29 -54.24 157.83
C PRO A 293 2.32 -53.04 157.88
N ALA A 294 2.32 -52.22 156.82
CA ALA A 294 1.20 -51.38 156.37
C ALA A 294 1.37 -51.21 154.84
N GLU A 295 0.59 -51.91 154.00
CA GLU A 295 -0.76 -51.56 153.51
C GLU A 295 -0.81 -50.20 152.77
N GLY A 296 -0.95 -50.30 151.44
CA GLY A 296 -0.93 -49.25 150.44
C GLY A 296 -0.47 -49.82 149.10
#